data_AF-A0A522Q6E9-F1
#
_entry.id   AF-A0A522Q6E9-F1
#
_cell.length_a   1.000
_cell.length_b   1.000
_cell.length_c   1.000
_cell.angle_alpha   90.00
_cell.angle_beta   90.00
_cell.angle_gamma   90.00
#
_symmetry.space_group_name_H-M   'P 1'
#
loop_
_entity.id
_entity.type
_entity.pdbx_description
1 polymer ?
#
loop_
_entity_poly.entity_id
_entity_poly.type
_entity_poly.pdbx_seq_one_letter_code
_entity_poly.pdbx_strand_id
1 'polypeptide(L)'
;MKDEAKDGDRLGPVNPFTVGSVFIDAAKKLEWIVEDTTERHRQYFITPRGFEEMSKLGMNIERALLYRQPPAESHRRAPSHAHHRHKDRRRH
;
A
#
# COMPACT_ATOMS: atom_id res chain seq x y z
N MET A 1 20.58 25.46 19.96
CA MET A 1 20.41 26.17 18.69
C MET A 1 19.49 25.32 17.83
N LYS A 2 18.29 25.83 17.48
CA LYS A 2 17.42 25.16 16.50
C LYS A 2 17.94 25.58 15.14
N ASP A 3 18.44 24.63 14.36
CA ASP A 3 18.85 24.89 12.99
C ASP A 3 17.63 25.37 12.21
N GLU A 4 17.60 26.65 11.87
CA GLU A 4 16.77 27.23 10.83
C GLU A 4 17.20 26.62 9.50
N ALA A 5 16.75 25.40 9.24
CA ALA A 5 16.89 24.76 7.95
C ALA A 5 16.03 25.54 6.95
N LYS A 6 16.63 26.59 6.37
CA LYS A 6 16.31 27.23 5.08
C LYS A 6 14.87 27.03 4.62
N ASP A 7 13.96 27.86 5.14
CA ASP A 7 12.57 27.89 4.68
C ASP A 7 12.39 28.25 3.19
N GLY A 8 13.47 28.66 2.50
CA GLY A 8 13.46 28.95 1.06
C GLY A 8 13.49 27.74 0.12
N ASP A 9 13.88 26.55 0.60
CA ASP A 9 14.06 25.35 -0.25
C ASP A 9 12.87 24.36 -0.17
N ARG A 10 11.82 24.69 0.60
CA ARG A 10 10.65 23.81 0.83
C ARG A 10 9.44 24.35 0.08
N LEU A 11 8.97 23.58 -0.92
CA LEU A 11 7.76 23.94 -1.68
C LEU A 11 6.45 23.73 -0.88
N GLY A 12 6.48 22.91 0.16
CA GLY A 12 5.33 22.64 1.02
C GLY A 12 5.33 21.24 1.63
N PRO A 13 4.38 20.93 2.52
CA PRO A 13 4.20 19.59 3.05
C PRO A 13 3.72 18.64 1.95
N VAL A 14 4.15 17.38 2.01
CA VAL A 14 3.80 16.37 1.01
C VAL A 14 3.08 15.20 1.67
N ASN A 15 2.05 14.67 1.00
CA ASN A 15 1.39 13.44 1.41
C ASN A 15 2.26 12.23 1.04
N PRO A 16 2.73 11.42 2.00
CA PRO A 16 3.59 10.27 1.73
C PRO A 16 2.93 9.20 0.83
N PHE A 17 1.60 9.06 0.89
CA PHE A 17 0.88 8.13 0.01
C PHE A 17 0.92 8.58 -1.46
N THR A 18 0.80 9.89 -1.69
CA THR A 18 0.92 10.47 -3.03
C THR A 18 2.34 10.35 -3.57
N VAL A 19 3.36 10.49 -2.72
CA VAL A 19 4.76 10.23 -3.10
C VAL A 19 4.93 8.77 -3.51
N GLY A 20 4.35 7.84 -2.74
CA GLY A 20 4.35 6.43 -3.06
C GLY A 20 3.75 6.13 -4.44
N SER A 21 2.59 6.72 -4.77
CA SER A 21 1.97 6.51 -6.08
C SER A 21 2.81 7.07 -7.22
N VAL A 22 3.37 8.28 -7.06
CA VAL A 22 4.25 8.88 -8.08
C VAL A 22 5.52 8.04 -8.29
N PHE A 23 6.07 7.49 -7.20
CA PHE A 23 7.20 6.57 -7.26
C PHE A 23 6.85 5.30 -8.05
N ILE A 24 5.70 4.67 -7.77
CA ILE A 24 5.24 3.48 -8.50
C ILE A 24 5.14 3.76 -10.00
N ASP A 25 4.52 4.89 -10.38
CA ASP A 25 4.38 5.28 -11.78
C ASP A 25 5.74 5.51 -12.46
N ALA A 26 6.68 6.15 -11.77
CA ALA A 26 8.04 6.34 -12.25
C ALA A 26 8.79 5.01 -12.39
N ALA A 27 8.73 4.15 -11.38
CA ALA A 27 9.38 2.85 -11.36
C ALA A 27 8.87 1.93 -12.49
N LYS A 28 7.57 2.01 -12.83
CA LYS A 28 7.01 1.33 -14.00
C LYS A 28 7.61 1.85 -15.31
N LYS A 29 7.68 3.17 -15.48
CA LYS A 29 8.27 3.81 -16.68
C LYS A 29 9.76 3.47 -16.86
N LEU A 30 10.47 3.29 -15.75
CA LEU A 30 11.88 2.90 -15.73
C LEU A 30 12.09 1.39 -15.83
N GLU A 31 11.01 0.60 -15.94
CA GLU A 31 11.04 -0.87 -16.01
C GLU A 31 11.67 -1.52 -14.76
N TRP A 32 11.66 -0.81 -13.63
CA TRP A 32 12.16 -1.31 -12.37
C TRP A 32 11.18 -2.23 -11.67
N ILE A 33 9.88 -2.02 -11.94
CA ILE A 33 8.80 -2.89 -11.46
C ILE A 33 7.86 -3.25 -12.61
N VAL A 34 7.22 -4.41 -12.50
CA VAL A 34 6.15 -4.88 -13.38
C VAL A 34 4.87 -4.98 -12.57
N GLU A 35 3.76 -4.54 -13.16
CA GLU A 35 2.43 -4.70 -12.60
C GLU A 35 1.77 -5.95 -13.18
N ASP A 36 1.28 -6.83 -12.32
CA ASP A 36 0.40 -7.93 -12.70
C ASP A 36 -1.05 -7.49 -12.49
N THR A 37 -1.80 -7.50 -13.59
CA THR A 37 -3.20 -7.09 -13.66
C THR A 37 -4.16 -8.27 -13.77
N THR A 38 -3.67 -9.51 -13.65
CA THR A 38 -4.50 -10.71 -13.80
C THR A 38 -5.47 -10.91 -12.63
N GLU A 39 -5.13 -10.39 -11.45
CA GLU A 39 -5.99 -10.47 -10.26
C GLU A 39 -6.80 -9.19 -10.02
N ARG A 40 -7.84 -9.29 -9.17
CA ARG A 40 -8.64 -8.14 -8.71
C ARG A 40 -7.80 -7.10 -7.96
N HIS A 41 -6.66 -7.52 -7.41
CA HIS A 41 -5.71 -6.64 -6.72
C HIS A 41 -4.47 -6.46 -7.58
N ARG A 42 -3.99 -5.21 -7.65
CA ARG A 42 -2.75 -4.90 -8.35
C ARG A 42 -1.58 -5.47 -7.55
N GLN A 43 -0.85 -6.39 -8.15
CA GLN A 43 0.41 -6.89 -7.60
C GLN A 43 1.58 -6.27 -8.36
N TYR A 44 2.64 -5.92 -7.66
CA TYR A 44 3.85 -5.33 -8.24
C TYR A 44 5.05 -6.21 -7.94
N PHE A 45 5.87 -6.45 -8.96
CA PHE A 45 7.06 -7.28 -8.88
C PHE A 45 8.28 -6.46 -9.23
N ILE A 46 9.36 -6.58 -8.46
CA ILE A 46 10.64 -5.95 -8.77
C ILE A 46 11.33 -6.76 -9.87
N THR A 47 11.82 -6.08 -10.91
CA THR A 47 12.62 -6.72 -11.97
C THR A 47 14.08 -6.87 -11.52
N PRO A 48 14.88 -7.78 -12.12
CA PRO A 48 16.31 -7.85 -11.83
C PRO A 48 17.03 -6.51 -12.06
N ARG A 49 16.66 -5.79 -13.13
CA ARG A 49 17.19 -4.44 -13.42
C ARG A 49 16.78 -3.44 -12.34
N GLY A 50 15.51 -3.45 -11.93
CA GLY A 50 15.01 -2.59 -10.86
C GLY A 50 15.72 -2.82 -9.55
N PHE A 51 15.99 -4.09 -9.21
CA PHE A 51 16.75 -4.44 -8.01
C PHE A 51 18.16 -3.82 -8.04
N GLU A 52 18.88 -3.97 -9.16
CA GLU A 52 20.23 -3.42 -9.32
C GLU A 52 20.24 -1.89 -9.23
N GLU A 53 19.35 -1.21 -9.96
CA GLU A 53 19.28 0.25 -10.01
C GLU A 53 18.86 0.85 -8.66
N MET A 54 17.86 0.29 -8.00
CA MET A 54 17.45 0.73 -6.66
C MET A 54 18.56 0.49 -5.61
N SER A 55 19.32 -0.60 -5.76
CA SER A 55 20.48 -0.87 -4.90
C SER A 55 21.58 0.16 -5.08
N LYS A 56 21.87 0.58 -6.32
CA LYS A 56 22.84 1.67 -6.62
C LYS A 56 22.42 2.99 -5.96
N LEU A 57 21.12 3.24 -5.84
CA LEU A 57 20.55 4.40 -5.15
C LEU A 57 20.53 4.26 -3.61
N GLY A 58 21.06 3.16 -3.07
CA GLY A 58 21.11 2.90 -1.62
C GLY A 58 19.76 2.55 -1.01
N MET A 59 18.75 2.18 -1.82
CA MET A 59 17.45 1.77 -1.30
C MET A 59 17.56 0.38 -0.67
N ASN A 60 17.08 0.24 0.58
CA ASN A 60 17.04 -1.06 1.26
C ASN A 60 15.85 -1.89 0.78
N ILE A 61 16.03 -2.56 -0.35
CA ILE A 61 15.02 -3.38 -1.04
C ILE A 61 14.98 -4.84 -0.56
N GLU A 62 15.98 -5.31 0.20
CA GLU A 62 15.99 -6.67 0.77
C GLU A 62 14.78 -6.91 1.69
N ARG A 63 14.41 -5.89 2.48
CA ARG A 63 13.20 -5.94 3.31
C ARG A 63 11.90 -5.95 2.49
N ALA A 64 11.89 -5.32 1.32
CA ALA A 64 10.72 -5.27 0.45
C ALA A 64 10.44 -6.65 -0.18
N LEU A 65 11.49 -7.43 -0.49
CA LEU A 65 11.35 -8.79 -1.00
C LEU A 65 10.76 -9.77 0.03
N LEU A 66 10.95 -9.52 1.31
CA LEU A 66 10.41 -10.34 2.40
C LEU A 66 8.94 -10.03 2.72
N TYR A 67 8.46 -8.86 2.32
CA TYR A 67 7.08 -8.45 2.53
C TYR A 67 6.17 -9.10 1.48
N ARG A 68 5.73 -10.34 1.74
CA ARG A 68 4.47 -10.80 1.15
C ARG A 68 3.38 -9.90 1.69
N GLN A 69 2.64 -9.23 0.81
CA GLN A 69 1.37 -8.62 1.20
C GLN A 69 0.60 -9.67 2.01
N PRO A 70 0.18 -9.37 3.25
CA PRO A 70 -0.72 -10.27 3.95
C PRO A 70 -1.91 -10.51 3.01
N PRO A 71 -2.32 -11.77 2.81
CA PRO A 71 -3.44 -12.07 1.93
C PRO A 71 -4.59 -11.17 2.36
N ALA A 72 -5.15 -10.42 1.40
CA ALA A 72 -6.26 -9.52 1.65
C ALA A 72 -7.26 -10.27 2.54
N GLU A 73 -7.50 -9.78 3.76
CA GLU A 73 -8.43 -10.44 4.68
C GLU A 73 -9.70 -10.68 3.89
N SER A 74 -9.97 -11.96 3.59
CA SER A 74 -11.27 -12.32 3.08
C SER A 74 -12.20 -11.92 4.21
N HIS A 75 -12.94 -10.83 4.05
CA HIS A 75 -14.12 -10.57 4.86
C HIS A 75 -15.05 -11.75 4.59
N ARG A 76 -14.81 -12.87 5.27
CA ARG A 76 -15.77 -13.94 5.44
C ARG A 76 -16.90 -13.23 6.16
N ARG A 77 -17.91 -12.81 5.40
CA ARG A 77 -19.21 -12.45 5.96
C ARG A 77 -19.56 -13.62 6.87
N ALA A 78 -19.46 -13.42 8.18
CA ALA A 78 -19.94 -14.38 9.12
C ALA A 78 -21.41 -14.64 8.75
N PRO A 79 -21.87 -15.89 8.62
CA PRO A 79 -23.28 -16.14 8.47
C PRO A 79 -23.96 -15.51 9.69
N SER A 80 -24.87 -14.58 9.45
CA SER A 80 -25.63 -13.93 10.51
C SER A 80 -26.35 -15.02 11.29
N HIS A 81 -25.85 -15.33 12.47
CA HIS A 81 -26.50 -16.25 13.39
C HIS A 81 -27.88 -15.69 13.72
N ALA A 82 -28.91 -16.48 13.42
CA ALA A 82 -30.28 -16.23 13.79
C ALA A 82 -30.38 -15.98 15.31
N HIS A 83 -30.98 -14.85 15.69
CA HIS A 83 -31.55 -14.69 17.03
C HIS A 83 -33.06 -14.88 16.94
N HIS A 84 -33.50 -16.11 17.25
CA HIS A 84 -34.79 -16.32 17.88
C HIS A 84 -34.78 -15.63 19.26
N ARG A 85 -35.75 -14.73 19.50
CA ARG A 85 -36.38 -14.45 20.81
C ARG A 85 -37.67 -13.66 20.54
N HIS A 86 -38.82 -14.32 20.51
CA HIS A 86 -39.74 -14.59 21.63
C HIS A 86 -40.54 -13.35 22.07
N LYS A 87 -41.88 -13.46 21.90
CA LYS A 87 -43.01 -12.71 22.49
C LYS A 87 -42.68 -11.50 23.38
N ASP A 88 -43.39 -10.37 23.22
CA ASP A 88 -44.64 -10.10 23.95
C ASP A 88 -45.33 -8.76 23.56
N ARG A 89 -46.68 -8.78 23.56
CA ARG A 89 -47.64 -7.76 24.05
C ARG A 89 -47.40 -6.25 23.82
N ARG A 90 -48.30 -5.59 23.06
CA ARG A 90 -49.44 -4.75 23.55
C ARG A 90 -49.98 -3.78 22.47
N ARG A 91 -51.31 -3.80 22.32
CA ARG A 91 -52.26 -2.69 22.08
C ARG A 91 -51.92 -1.65 20.99
N HIS A 92 -52.79 -1.55 19.99
CA HIS A 92 -53.74 -0.44 19.86
C HIS A 92 -54.95 -0.87 19.03
#